data_AF-A0A8T7BRD2-F1
#
_entry.id   AF-A0A8T7BRD2-F1
#
_cell.length_a   1.000
_cell.length_b   1.000
_cell.length_c   1.000
_cell.angle_alpha   90.00
_cell.angle_beta   90.00
_cell.angle_gamma   90.00
#
_symmetry.space_group_name_H-M   'P 1'
#
loop_
_entity.id
_entity.type
_entity.pdbx_description
1 polymer ?
#
loop_
_entity_poly.entity_id
_entity_poly.type
_entity_poly.pdbx_seq_one_letter_code
_entity_poly.pdbx_strand_id
1 'polypeptide(L)' 'MNQYQQDFIEFSIKKEALRFGEFTLKSGRASPYFFNTGLFNDGESLQRLGECYAATVVDAGLTFDMLYGPAYKGIP' A
#
# COMPACT_ATOMS: atom_id res chain seq x y z
N MET A 1 -0.78 4.58 16.26
CA MET A 1 -1.01 4.56 14.81
C MET A 1 -0.97 5.99 14.35
N ASN A 2 -0.07 6.33 13.44
CA ASN A 2 0.09 7.70 12.94
C ASN A 2 -1.06 8.04 11.99
N GLN A 3 -1.39 9.33 11.85
CA GLN A 3 -2.53 9.78 11.03
C GLN A 3 -2.45 9.25 9.59
N TYR A 4 -1.26 9.27 8.99
CA TYR A 4 -1.05 8.77 7.62
C TYR A 4 -1.41 7.28 7.45
N GLN A 5 -1.33 6.47 8.52
CA GLN A 5 -1.68 5.05 8.49
C GLN A 5 -3.20 4.87 8.49
N GLN A 6 -3.93 5.65 9.29
CA GLN A 6 -5.40 5.66 9.29
C GLN A 6 -5.93 6.09 7.92
N ASP A 7 -5.43 7.22 7.42
CA ASP A 7 -5.87 7.74 6.13
C ASP A 7 -5.58 6.75 4.98
N PHE A 8 -4.46 6.03 5.04
CA PHE A 8 -4.13 5.03 4.02
C PHE A 8 -5.07 3.83 4.06
N ILE A 9 -5.47 3.37 5.24
CA ILE A 9 -6.45 2.28 5.38
C ILE A 9 -7.81 2.72 4.83
N GLU A 10 -8.28 3.90 5.21
CA GLU A 10 -9.56 4.44 4.70
C GLU A 10 -9.53 4.60 3.18
N PHE A 11 -8.44 5.16 2.65
CA PHE A 11 -8.23 5.29 1.21
C PHE A 11 -8.21 3.93 0.50
N SER A 12 -7.53 2.94 1.08
CA SER A 12 -7.45 1.58 0.53
C SER A 12 -8.81 0.89 0.47
N ILE A 13 -9.66 1.09 1.49
CA ILE A 13 -11.04 0.60 1.48
C ILE A 13 -11.85 1.30 0.40
N LYS A 14 -11.74 2.64 0.30
CA LYS A 14 -12.45 3.44 -0.71
C LYS A 14 -12.10 3.06 -2.15
N LYS A 15 -10.84 2.71 -2.43
CA LYS A 15 -10.37 2.24 -3.75
C LYS A 15 -10.62 0.74 -3.98
N GLU A 16 -11.26 0.05 -3.03
CA GLU A 16 -11.42 -1.42 -3.01
C GLU A 16 -10.09 -2.20 -3.08
N ALA A 17 -8.96 -1.52 -2.86
CA ALA A 17 -7.65 -2.14 -2.74
C ALA A 17 -7.60 -3.02 -1.49
N LEU A 18 -8.25 -2.61 -0.40
CA LEU A 18 -8.50 -3.42 0.79
C LEU A 18 -9.96 -3.86 0.84
N ARG A 19 -10.21 -5.17 0.83
CA ARG A 19 -11.56 -5.75 0.93
C ARG A 19 -11.63 -6.76 2.07
N PHE A 20 -12.81 -6.85 2.70
CA PHE A 20 -13.12 -7.84 3.74
C PHE A 20 -14.12 -8.87 3.20
N GLY A 21 -13.96 -10.13 3.58
CA GLY A 21 -14.69 -11.26 3.02
C GLY A 21 -13.87 -12.55 3.09
N GLU A 22 -14.26 -13.58 2.35
CA GLU A 22 -13.53 -14.84 2.32
C GLU A 22 -12.59 -14.89 1.10
N PHE A 23 -11.28 -14.95 1.35
CA PHE A 23 -10.27 -15.01 0.31
C PHE A 23 -9.31 -16.19 0.54
N THR A 24 -8.87 -16.83 -0.54
CA THR A 24 -7.78 -17.82 -0.49
C THR A 24 -6.50 -17.18 -0.97
N LEU A 25 -5.48 -17.11 -0.12
CA LEU A 25 -4.18 -16.55 -0.45
C LEU A 25 -3.36 -17.52 -1.32
N LYS A 26 -2.29 -17.02 -1.95
CA LYS A 26 -1.36 -17.86 -2.73
C LYS A 26 -0.75 -19.00 -1.92
N SER A 27 -0.64 -18.85 -0.60
CA SER A 27 -0.19 -19.89 0.31
C SER A 27 -1.26 -20.97 0.62
N GLY A 28 -2.48 -20.83 0.09
CA GLY A 28 -3.63 -21.69 0.38
C GLY A 28 -4.39 -21.32 1.66
N ARG A 29 -3.93 -20.32 2.42
CA ARG A 29 -4.61 -19.88 3.66
C ARG A 29 -5.91 -19.15 3.34
N ALA A 30 -6.96 -19.45 4.09
CA ALA A 30 -8.15 -18.61 4.16
C ALA A 30 -7.84 -17.32 4.91
N SER A 31 -8.24 -16.18 4.36
CA SER A 31 -8.03 -14.85 4.92
C SER A 31 -9.34 -14.07 4.94
N PRO A 32 -9.67 -13.37 6.05
CA PRO A 32 -10.87 -12.55 6.16
C PRO A 32 -10.76 -11.21 5.41
N TYR A 33 -9.61 -10.94 4.78
CA TYR A 33 -9.37 -9.77 3.96
C TYR A 33 -8.38 -10.05 2.83
N PHE A 34 -8.39 -9.20 1.81
CA PHE A 34 -7.43 -9.21 0.72
C PHE A 34 -6.98 -7.80 0.37
N PHE A 35 -5.69 -7.65 0.09
CA PHE A 35 -5.09 -6.38 -0.32
C PHE A 35 -4.52 -6.48 -1.74
N ASN A 36 -5.08 -5.72 -2.67
CA ASN A 36 -4.66 -5.65 -4.06
C ASN A 36 -4.14 -4.26 -4.41
N THR A 37 -2.81 -4.08 -4.38
CA THR A 37 -2.18 -2.81 -4.77
C THR A 37 -2.38 -2.46 -6.24
N GLY A 38 -2.73 -3.42 -7.10
CA GLY A 38 -2.99 -3.16 -8.52
C GLY A 38 -4.24 -2.33 -8.79
N LEU A 39 -5.09 -2.09 -7.79
CA LEU A 39 -6.25 -1.20 -7.89
C LEU A 39 -5.88 0.28 -7.68
N PHE A 40 -4.66 0.57 -7.24
CA PHE A 40 -4.11 1.92 -7.27
C PHE A 40 -3.57 2.24 -8.67
N ASN A 41 -4.49 2.46 -9.62
CA ASN A 41 -4.18 2.53 -11.05
C ASN A 41 -4.52 3.91 -11.67
N ASP A 42 -4.77 4.92 -10.83
CA ASP A 42 -4.97 6.31 -11.23
C ASP A 42 -3.95 7.25 -10.56
N GLY A 43 -3.84 8.49 -11.07
CA GLY A 43 -2.83 9.44 -10.62
C GLY A 43 -3.00 9.87 -9.15
N GLU A 44 -4.24 10.03 -8.68
CA GLU A 44 -4.54 10.33 -7.27
C GLU A 44 -4.02 9.21 -6.36
N SER A 45 -4.24 7.96 -6.78
CA SER A 45 -3.81 6.78 -6.02
C SER A 45 -2.30 6.65 -5.94
N LEU A 46 -1.60 6.90 -7.05
CA LEU A 46 -0.13 6.88 -7.07
C LEU A 46 0.46 7.99 -6.19
N GLN A 47 -0.10 9.20 -6.25
CA GLN A 47 0.31 10.29 -5.38
C GLN A 47 0.12 9.91 -3.90
N ARG A 48 -1.07 9.40 -3.54
CA ARG A 48 -1.38 9.05 -2.15
C ARG A 48 -0.49 7.92 -1.63
N LEU A 49 -0.23 6.90 -2.44
CA LEU A 49 0.74 5.85 -2.14
C LEU A 49 2.13 6.43 -1.87
N GLY A 50 2.62 7.30 -2.75
CA GLY A 50 3.93 7.93 -2.62
C GLY A 50 4.06 8.72 -1.31
N GLU A 51 3.06 9.54 -0.99
CA GLU A 51 2.99 10.28 0.28
C GLU A 51 3.04 9.35 1.50
N CYS A 52 2.28 8.25 1.49
CA CYS A 52 2.26 7.28 2.58
C CYS A 52 3.61 6.55 2.74
N TYR A 53 4.25 6.11 1.65
CA TYR A 53 5.58 5.50 1.70
C TYR A 53 6.63 6.49 2.19
N ALA A 54 6.62 7.73 1.69
CA ALA A 54 7.54 8.78 2.14
C ALA A 54 7.40 9.08 3.64
N ALA A 55 6.15 9.24 4.12
CA ALA A 55 5.88 9.44 5.54
C ALA A 55 6.40 8.27 6.40
N THR A 56 6.22 7.03 5.92
CA THR A 56 6.70 5.83 6.62
C THR A 56 8.23 5.81 6.71
N VAL A 57 8.94 6.15 5.63
CA VAL A 57 10.41 6.18 5.59
C VAL A 57 10.96 7.25 6.53
N VAL A 58 10.36 8.44 6.55
CA VAL A 58 10.73 9.53 7.46
C VAL A 58 10.50 9.15 8.92
N ASP A 59 9.34 8.58 9.24
CA ASP A 59 8.96 8.12 10.59
C ASP A 59 9.86 6.98 11.09
N ALA A 60 10.32 6.11 10.19
CA ALA A 60 11.27 5.05 10.51
C ALA A 60 12.69 5.56 10.82
N GLY A 61 13.02 6.82 10.52
CA GLY A 61 14.33 7.41 10.78
C GLY A 61 15.47 6.73 10.01
N LEU A 62 15.17 6.10 8.87
CA LEU A 62 16.15 5.37 8.07
C LEU A 62 17.07 6.33 7.32
N THR A 63 18.38 6.05 7.36
CA THR A 63 19.35 6.68 6.49
C THR A 63 19.57 5.84 5.24
N PHE A 64 19.52 6.46 4.07
CA PHE A 64 19.74 5.80 2.79
C PHE A 64 20.23 6.82 1.77
N ASP A 65 21.01 6.35 0.79
CA ASP A 65 21.52 7.19 -0.30
C ASP A 65 20.66 7.08 -1.58
N MET A 66 19.86 6.01 -1.67
CA MET A 66 19.04 5.72 -2.84
C MET A 66 17.81 4.87 -2.47
N LEU A 67 16.70 5.09 -3.19
CA LEU A 67 15.55 4.18 -3.21
C LEU A 67 15.60 3.33 -4.48
N TYR A 68 15.50 2.01 -4.32
CA TYR A 68 15.49 1.06 -5.43
C TYR A 68 14.11 0.43 -5.60
N GLY A 69 13.56 0.55 -6.81
CA GLY A 69 12.26 0.01 -7.20
C GLY A 69 12.39 -1.23 -8.10
N PRO A 70 12.05 -2.45 -7.63
CA PRO A 70 12.20 -3.66 -8.43
C PRO A 70 11.18 -3.73 -9.59
N ALA A 71 11.64 -4.17 -10.76
CA ALA A 71 10.77 -4.36 -11.91
C ALA A 71 9.73 -5.48 -11.68
N TYR A 72 8.48 -5.34 -12.13
CA TYR A 72 7.88 -4.18 -12.79
C TYR A 72 7.12 -3.24 -11.83
N LYS A 73 6.65 -3.77 -10.71
CA LYS A 73 5.69 -3.07 -9.83
C LYS A 73 6.30 -1.98 -8.97
N GLY A 74 7.62 -1.97 -8.78
CA GLY A 74 8.32 -0.94 -8.01
C GLY A 74 8.87 0.21 -8.84
N ILE A 75 8.69 0.19 -10.17
CA ILE A 75 9.07 1.29 -11.06
C ILE A 75 8.19 2.55 -10.91
N PRO A 76 6.83 2.43 -10.88
CA PRO A 76 5.94 3.59 -10.87
C PRO A 76 5.88 4.30 -9.52
#